data_AF-A0AAP8N8S4-F1
#
_entry.id   AF-A0AAP8N8S4-F1
#
_cell.length_a   1.000
_cell.length_b   1.000
_cell.length_c   1.000
_cell.angle_alpha   90.00
_cell.angle_beta   90.00
_cell.angle_gamma   90.00
#
_symmetry.space_group_name_H-M   'P 1'
#
loop_
_entity.id
_entity.type
_entity.pdbx_description
1 polymer ?
#
loop_
_entity_poly.entity_id
_entity_poly.type
_entity_poly.pdbx_seq_one_letter_code
_entity_poly.pdbx_strand_id
1 'polypeptide(L)'
;QSVGGLQQSLRTRSELKNELRLAQTTVQGSQKNPLKFAVDAGEALGILLQGNKPGQLPAEQAISRAFRDLQAHQVALLTASRAAVRGTLEHFSPQQLTLR
;
A
#
# COMPACT_ATOMS: atom_id res chain seq x y z
N GLN A 1 13.76 -14.79 -4.22
CA GLN A 1 13.51 -13.53 -4.95
C GLN A 1 12.06 -13.03 -4.78
N SER A 2 11.03 -13.88 -4.91
CA SER A 2 9.62 -13.45 -4.88
C SER A 2 9.16 -12.71 -3.61
N VAL A 3 9.56 -13.16 -2.42
CA VAL A 3 9.21 -12.49 -1.15
C VAL A 3 9.81 -11.09 -1.05
N GLY A 4 11.08 -10.94 -1.44
CA GLY A 4 11.76 -9.63 -1.46
C GLY A 4 11.10 -8.65 -2.42
N GLY A 5 10.67 -9.12 -3.61
CA GLY A 5 9.92 -8.29 -4.56
C GLY A 5 8.58 -7.81 -4.01
N LEU A 6 7.88 -8.68 -3.26
CA LEU A 6 6.63 -8.31 -2.60
C LEU A 6 6.85 -7.30 -1.46
N GLN A 7 7.88 -7.48 -0.64
CA GLN A 7 8.26 -6.49 0.38
C GLN A 7 8.61 -5.14 -0.25
N GLN A 8 9.37 -5.14 -1.35
CA GLN A 8 9.71 -3.92 -2.06
C GLN A 8 8.46 -3.22 -2.60
N SER A 9 7.51 -3.97 -3.16
CA SER A 9 6.23 -3.41 -3.63
C SER A 9 5.44 -2.76 -2.49
N LEU A 10 5.42 -3.37 -1.30
CA LEU A 10 4.77 -2.81 -0.11
C LEU A 10 5.47 -1.54 0.40
N ARG A 11 6.80 -1.48 0.31
CA ARG A 11 7.59 -0.27 0.63
C ARG A 11 7.27 0.87 -0.33
N THR A 12 7.34 0.62 -1.64
CA THR A 12 6.98 1.62 -2.67
C THR A 12 5.57 2.15 -2.48
N ARG A 13 4.59 1.29 -2.17
CA ARG A 13 3.24 1.74 -1.82
C ARG A 13 3.22 2.68 -0.61
N SER A 14 4.03 2.39 0.42
CA SER A 14 4.09 3.21 1.63
C SER A 14 4.76 4.57 1.36
N GLU A 15 5.81 4.58 0.54
CA GLU A 15 6.48 5.80 0.05
C GLU A 15 5.51 6.69 -0.74
N LEU A 16 4.78 6.14 -1.71
CA LEU A 16 3.78 6.88 -2.48
C LEU A 16 2.69 7.50 -1.60
N LYS A 17 2.23 6.76 -0.58
CA LYS A 17 1.25 7.32 0.38
C LYS A 17 1.83 8.49 1.18
N ASN A 18 3.12 8.45 1.52
CA ASN A 18 3.80 9.53 2.22
C ASN A 18 3.96 10.77 1.35
N GLU A 19 4.39 10.60 0.11
CA GLU A 19 4.52 11.68 -0.86
C GLU A 19 3.19 12.41 -1.08
N LEU A 20 2.09 11.65 -1.20
CA LEU A 20 0.74 12.18 -1.34
C LEU A 20 0.12 12.65 -0.02
N ARG A 21 0.84 12.58 1.10
CA ARG A 21 0.36 12.87 2.46
C ARG A 21 -0.96 12.17 2.81
N LEU A 22 -1.16 10.97 2.27
CA LEU A 22 -2.34 10.15 2.52
C LEU A 22 -2.18 9.41 3.85
N ALA A 23 -3.29 9.20 4.55
CA ALA A 23 -3.31 8.42 5.79
C ALA A 23 -2.62 7.06 5.56
N GLN A 24 -1.52 6.79 6.27
CA GLN A 24 -0.82 5.51 6.14
C GLN A 24 -1.76 4.36 6.52
N THR A 25 -1.55 3.20 5.91
CA THR A 25 -2.20 1.97 6.41
C THR A 25 -1.52 1.62 7.72
N THR A 26 -2.05 2.12 8.83
CA THR A 26 -1.73 1.60 10.15
C THR A 26 -2.05 0.11 10.13
N VAL A 27 -1.16 -0.70 10.69
CA VAL A 27 -1.37 -2.14 10.87
C VAL A 27 -2.49 -2.30 11.90
N GLN A 28 -3.74 -2.13 11.46
CA GLN A 28 -4.91 -2.42 12.26
C GLN A 28 -5.24 -3.90 12.06
N GLY A 29 -5.00 -4.66 13.10
CA GLY A 29 -5.18 -6.10 13.19
C GLY A 29 -4.34 -6.61 14.35
N SER A 30 -4.92 -7.47 15.19
CA SER A 30 -4.21 -8.12 16.30
C SER A 30 -3.00 -8.96 15.83
N GLN A 31 -2.95 -9.29 14.53
CA GLN A 31 -1.86 -10.05 13.91
C GLN A 31 -1.07 -9.19 12.91
N LYS A 32 0.26 -9.14 13.09
CA LYS A 32 1.20 -8.39 12.26
C LYS A 32 1.54 -9.19 10.99
N ASN A 33 1.61 -8.51 9.85
CA ASN A 33 2.04 -9.11 8.57
C ASN A 33 3.58 -9.07 8.47
N PRO A 34 4.30 -10.20 8.46
CA PRO A 34 5.77 -10.26 8.38
C PRO A 34 6.37 -9.46 7.23
N LEU A 35 5.68 -9.43 6.09
CA LEU A 35 6.14 -8.74 4.88
C LEU A 35 6.23 -7.21 5.04
N LYS A 36 5.63 -6.64 6.10
CA LYS A 36 5.61 -5.20 6.35
C LYS A 36 6.67 -4.72 7.35
N PHE A 37 7.28 -5.63 8.13
CA PHE A 37 8.18 -5.24 9.22
C PHE A 37 9.50 -6.01 9.27
N ALA A 38 9.59 -7.18 8.62
CA ALA A 38 10.87 -7.88 8.51
C ALA A 38 11.89 -7.02 7.75
N VAL A 39 13.13 -7.02 8.22
CA VAL A 39 14.25 -6.24 7.71
C VAL A 39 14.57 -6.64 6.28
N ASP A 40 14.60 -7.94 6.01
CA ASP A 40 14.89 -8.49 4.69
C ASP A 40 14.02 -9.72 4.34
N ALA A 41 14.23 -10.23 3.13
CA ALA A 41 13.46 -11.35 2.59
C ALA A 41 13.78 -12.69 3.28
N GLY A 42 15.00 -12.85 3.80
CA GLY A 42 15.41 -14.05 4.53
C GLY A 42 14.71 -14.10 5.89
N GLU A 43 14.69 -13.00 6.62
CA GLU A 43 13.94 -12.87 7.87
C GLU A 43 12.44 -13.07 7.62
N ALA A 44 11.88 -12.43 6.58
CA ALA A 44 10.47 -12.60 6.22
C ALA A 44 10.14 -14.07 5.93
N LEU A 45 10.97 -14.76 5.15
CA LEU A 45 10.79 -16.18 4.86
C LEU A 45 10.90 -17.04 6.12
N GLY A 46 11.88 -16.78 6.98
CA GLY A 46 12.04 -17.48 8.24
C GLY A 46 10.78 -17.38 9.11
N ILE A 47 10.21 -16.17 9.21
CA ILE A 47 8.97 -15.93 9.94
C ILE A 47 7.79 -16.67 9.30
N LEU A 48 7.62 -16.57 7.97
CA LEU A 48 6.50 -17.19 7.25
C LEU A 48 6.54 -18.72 7.34
N LEU A 49 7.74 -19.31 7.39
CA LEU A 49 7.94 -20.77 7.45
C LEU A 49 7.93 -21.34 8.87
N GLN A 50 8.16 -20.52 9.91
CA GLN A 50 8.18 -20.96 11.32
C GLN A 50 6.81 -21.30 11.91
N GLY A 51 5.75 -21.41 11.09
CA GLY A 51 4.40 -21.74 11.56
C GLY A 51 3.73 -20.60 12.33
N ASN A 52 2.57 -20.89 12.94
CA ASN A 52 1.72 -19.88 13.59
C ASN A 52 2.31 -19.35 14.90
N LYS A 53 3.27 -18.43 14.79
CA LYS A 53 3.75 -17.65 15.94
C LYS A 53 2.63 -16.73 16.44
N PRO A 54 2.32 -16.73 17.75
CA PRO A 54 1.30 -15.85 18.31
C PRO A 54 1.53 -14.39 17.91
N GLY A 55 0.49 -13.73 17.41
CA GLY A 55 0.54 -12.32 16.98
C GLY A 55 1.07 -12.09 15.55
N GLN A 56 1.33 -13.13 14.77
CA GLN A 56 1.71 -13.03 13.35
C GLN A 56 0.68 -13.69 12.44
N LEU A 57 0.50 -13.13 11.25
CA LEU A 57 -0.36 -13.74 10.24
C LEU A 57 0.26 -15.03 9.70
N PRO A 58 -0.53 -16.09 9.49
CA PRO A 58 -0.09 -17.27 8.73
C PRO A 58 0.39 -16.88 7.33
N ALA A 59 1.32 -17.66 6.77
CA ALA A 59 2.00 -17.30 5.52
C ALA A 59 1.05 -16.99 4.36
N GLU A 60 0.04 -17.85 4.16
CA GLU A 60 -0.96 -17.68 3.10
C GLU A 60 -1.75 -16.38 3.27
N GLN A 61 -2.17 -16.07 4.50
CA GLN A 61 -2.90 -14.85 4.81
C GLN A 61 -2.03 -13.61 4.68
N ALA A 62 -0.76 -13.69 5.11
CA ALA A 62 0.21 -12.60 4.97
C ALA A 62 0.41 -12.21 3.51
N ILE A 63 0.64 -13.21 2.63
CA ILE A 63 0.83 -13.01 1.20
C ILE A 63 -0.45 -12.50 0.54
N SER A 64 -1.59 -13.15 0.81
CA SER A 64 -2.89 -12.77 0.26
C SER A 64 -3.29 -11.33 0.63
N ARG A 65 -3.06 -10.94 1.89
CA ARG A 65 -3.32 -9.58 2.37
C ARG A 65 -2.38 -8.57 1.70
N ALA A 66 -1.11 -8.92 1.50
CA ALA A 66 -0.16 -8.05 0.82
C ALA A 66 -0.59 -7.75 -0.62
N PHE A 67 -0.97 -8.77 -1.39
CA PHE A 67 -1.48 -8.57 -2.76
C PHE A 67 -2.78 -7.78 -2.79
N ARG A 68 -3.73 -8.08 -1.90
CA ARG A 68 -4.98 -7.32 -1.79
C ARG A 68 -4.73 -5.84 -1.49
N ASP A 69 -3.84 -5.54 -0.55
CA ASP A 69 -3.50 -4.16 -0.18
C ASP A 69 -2.84 -3.40 -1.34
N LEU A 70 -2.04 -4.08 -2.16
CA LEU A 70 -1.40 -3.51 -3.36
C LEU A 70 -2.44 -3.22 -4.45
N GLN A 71 -3.29 -4.19 -4.79
CA GLN A 71 -4.32 -4.04 -5.81
C GLN A 71 -5.31 -2.92 -5.46
N ALA A 72 -5.81 -2.91 -4.21
CA ALA A 72 -6.72 -1.87 -3.75
C ALA A 72 -6.08 -0.47 -3.84
N HIS A 73 -4.80 -0.36 -3.51
CA HIS A 73 -4.08 0.90 -3.63
C HIS A 73 -3.87 1.34 -5.09
N GLN A 74 -3.55 0.42 -6.00
CA GLN A 74 -3.38 0.74 -7.42
C GLN A 74 -4.68 1.28 -8.04
N VAL A 75 -5.82 0.64 -7.76
CA VAL A 75 -7.14 1.10 -8.22
C VAL A 75 -7.48 2.47 -7.64
N ALA A 76 -7.24 2.66 -6.33
CA ALA A 76 -7.48 3.93 -5.66
C ALA A 76 -6.59 5.05 -6.22
N LEU A 77 -5.31 4.77 -6.45
CA LEU A 77 -4.35 5.73 -6.99
C LEU A 77 -4.75 6.17 -8.40
N LEU A 78 -5.07 5.23 -9.29
CA LEU A 78 -5.52 5.54 -10.65
C LEU A 78 -6.79 6.41 -10.65
N THR A 79 -7.75 6.07 -9.78
CA THR A 79 -9.00 6.82 -9.63
C THR A 79 -8.73 8.24 -9.13
N ALA A 80 -7.88 8.37 -8.10
CA ALA A 80 -7.48 9.66 -7.55
C ALA A 80 -6.74 10.53 -8.57
N SER A 81 -5.81 9.96 -9.35
CA SER A 81 -5.09 10.68 -10.41
C SER A 81 -6.03 11.23 -11.48
N ARG A 82 -7.00 10.43 -11.93
CA ARG A 82 -8.02 10.90 -12.90
C ARG A 82 -8.87 12.03 -12.33
N ALA A 83 -9.30 11.91 -11.07
CA ALA A 83 -10.07 12.94 -10.39
C ALA A 83 -9.26 14.24 -10.23
N ALA A 84 -7.98 14.15 -9.87
CA ALA A 84 -7.09 15.30 -9.71
C ALA A 84 -6.86 16.05 -11.03
N VAL A 85 -6.66 15.34 -12.14
CA VAL A 85 -6.51 15.96 -13.47
C VAL A 85 -7.80 16.67 -13.87
N ARG A 86 -8.96 16.00 -13.73
CA ARG A 86 -10.26 16.61 -14.06
C ARG A 86 -10.52 17.84 -13.19
N GLY A 87 -10.32 17.74 -11.87
CA GLY A 87 -10.53 18.85 -10.94
C GLY A 87 -9.62 20.03 -11.24
N THR A 88 -8.36 19.78 -11.63
CA THR A 88 -7.44 20.84 -12.07
C THR A 88 -7.98 21.56 -13.32
N LEU A 89 -8.42 20.82 -14.34
CA LEU A 89 -8.98 21.40 -15.56
C LEU A 89 -10.27 22.21 -15.30
N GLU A 90 -11.15 21.70 -14.43
CA GLU A 90 -12.37 22.39 -14.03
C GLU A 90 -12.04 23.70 -13.28
N HIS A 91 -11.06 23.67 -12.37
CA HIS A 91 -10.61 24.84 -11.61
C HIS A 91 -10.06 25.95 -12.50
N PHE A 92 -9.38 25.60 -13.59
CA PHE A 92 -8.83 26.54 -14.56
C PHE A 92 -9.74 26.78 -15.77
N SER A 93 -11.01 26.38 -15.71
CA SER A 93 -11.95 26.63 -16.80
C SER A 93 -12.23 28.15 -16.95
N PRO A 94 -12.44 28.65 -18.18
CA PRO A 94 -12.72 30.08 -18.42
C PRO A 94 -13.90 30.61 -17.60
N GLN A 95 -14.93 29.79 -17.40
CA GLN A 95 -16.11 30.13 -16.62
C GLN A 95 -15.78 30.37 -15.13
N GLN A 96 -14.85 29.60 -14.56
CA GLN A 96 -14.42 29.78 -13.16
C GLN A 96 -13.47 30.96 -12.98
N LEU A 97 -12.68 31.29 -14.01
CA LEU A 97 -11.70 32.38 -13.97
C LEU A 97 -12.31 33.76 -14.25
N THR A 98 -13.41 33.83 -15.00
CA THR A 98 -14.11 35.10 -15.30
C THR A 98 -15.06 35.56 -14.18
N LEU A 99 -15.34 34.68 -13.21
CA LEU A 99 -16.17 34.94 -12.03
C LEU A 99 -15.34 35.35 -10.79
N ARG A 100 -14.01 35.46 -10.93
CA ARG A 100 -13.10 36.00 -9.91
C ARG A 100 -12.54 37.34 -10.34
#